data_AF-A0A026WC99-F1
#
_entry.id   AF-A0A026WC99-F1
#
_cell.length_a   1.000
_cell.length_b   1.000
_cell.length_c   1.000
_cell.angle_alpha   90.00
_cell.angle_beta   90.00
_cell.angle_gamma   90.00
#
_symmetry.space_group_name_H-M   'P 1'
#
loop_
_entity.id
_entity.type
_entity.pdbx_description
1 polymer ?
#
loop_
_entity_poly.entity_id
_entity_poly.type
_entity_poly.pdbx_seq_one_letter_code
_entity_poly.pdbx_strand_id
1 'polypeptide(L)'
;MALAASIGRQLSNQLFKHKACLYTGVKCYATDKSRIPWNHLWIPEEYNKENHAKHAEKYHMHPDDYKPYDPFEKATGDYPALPMIGPEAKDRVENFDFFPCSYMLFYFF
;
A
#
# COMPACT_ATOMS: atom_id res chain seq x y z
N MET A 1 -40.58 7.05 -43.79
CA MET A 1 -40.44 6.73 -42.34
C MET A 1 -39.20 5.89 -42.00
N ALA A 2 -38.64 5.06 -42.91
CA ALA A 2 -37.49 4.19 -42.59
C ALA A 2 -36.14 4.93 -42.39
N LEU A 3 -35.91 6.05 -43.09
CA LEU A 3 -34.63 6.78 -43.04
C LEU A 3 -34.42 7.55 -41.72
N ALA A 4 -35.49 8.06 -41.11
CA ALA A 4 -35.42 8.74 -39.81
C ALA A 4 -35.09 7.77 -38.66
N ALA A 5 -35.57 6.52 -38.76
CA ALA A 5 -35.29 5.47 -37.78
C ALA A 5 -33.84 4.98 -37.84
N SER A 6 -33.21 4.91 -39.02
CA SER A 6 -31.80 4.54 -39.15
C SER A 6 -30.88 5.62 -38.60
N ILE A 7 -31.14 6.89 -38.93
CA ILE A 7 -30.37 8.05 -38.41
C ILE A 7 -30.51 8.15 -36.88
N GLY A 8 -31.72 8.00 -36.33
CA GLY A 8 -31.96 8.00 -34.89
C GLY A 8 -31.22 6.87 -34.16
N ARG A 9 -31.18 5.65 -34.71
CA ARG A 9 -30.39 4.54 -34.15
C ARG A 9 -28.88 4.80 -34.21
N GLN A 10 -28.40 5.42 -35.29
CA GLN A 10 -26.99 5.71 -35.48
C GLN A 10 -26.50 6.78 -34.47
N LEU A 11 -27.27 7.85 -34.28
CA LEU A 11 -27.00 8.89 -33.28
C LEU A 11 -27.10 8.37 -31.84
N SER A 12 -28.11 7.53 -31.56
CA SER A 12 -28.26 6.82 -30.28
C SER A 12 -27.02 5.99 -29.94
N ASN A 13 -26.58 5.13 -30.87
CA ASN A 13 -25.41 4.27 -30.66
C ASN A 13 -24.11 5.06 -30.50
N GLN A 14 -23.96 6.20 -31.19
CA GLN A 14 -22.83 7.12 -30.99
C GLN A 14 -22.87 7.75 -29.59
N LEU A 15 -24.04 8.18 -29.12
CA LEU A 15 -24.22 8.75 -27.79
C LEU A 15 -23.95 7.73 -26.66
N PHE A 16 -24.37 6.48 -26.84
CA PHE A 16 -24.08 5.39 -25.89
C PHE A 16 -22.59 5.02 -25.86
N LYS A 17 -21.89 5.03 -27.00
CA LYS A 17 -20.43 4.83 -27.06
C LYS A 17 -19.67 5.95 -26.35
N HIS A 18 -20.09 7.21 -26.51
CA HIS A 18 -19.49 8.34 -25.80
C HIS A 18 -19.75 8.29 -24.28
N LYS A 19 -20.95 7.92 -23.83
CA LYS A 19 -21.24 7.76 -22.39
C LYS A 19 -20.43 6.63 -21.76
N ALA A 20 -20.28 5.49 -22.44
CA ALA A 20 -19.44 4.40 -21.97
C ALA A 20 -17.97 4.82 -21.85
N CYS A 21 -17.44 5.55 -22.85
CA CYS A 21 -16.08 6.08 -22.85
C CYS A 21 -15.84 7.10 -21.72
N LEU A 22 -16.81 7.98 -21.46
CA LEU A 22 -16.75 8.93 -20.36
C LEU A 22 -16.83 8.23 -18.99
N TYR A 23 -17.67 7.20 -18.85
CA TYR A 23 -17.77 6.41 -17.62
C TYR A 23 -16.47 5.63 -17.32
N THR A 24 -15.82 5.06 -18.34
CA THR A 24 -14.51 4.42 -18.17
C THR A 24 -13.42 5.43 -17.84
N GLY A 25 -13.43 6.62 -18.46
CA GLY A 25 -12.52 7.70 -18.11
C GLY A 25 -12.65 8.11 -16.64
N VAL A 26 -13.87 8.43 -16.18
CA VAL A 26 -14.13 8.81 -14.79
C VAL A 26 -13.68 7.72 -13.81
N LYS A 27 -13.84 6.43 -14.12
CA LYS A 27 -13.35 5.35 -13.25
C LYS A 27 -11.81 5.25 -13.18
N CYS A 28 -11.10 5.63 -14.22
CA CYS A 28 -9.62 5.58 -14.23
C CYS A 28 -8.99 6.80 -13.53
N TYR A 29 -9.66 7.95 -13.55
CA TYR A 29 -9.18 9.18 -12.92
C TYR A 29 -9.84 9.46 -11.55
N ALA A 30 -10.82 8.66 -11.15
CA ALA A 30 -11.41 8.75 -9.83
C ALA A 30 -10.37 8.40 -8.77
N THR A 31 -10.03 9.38 -7.94
CA THR A 31 -9.26 9.32 -6.69
C THR A 31 -10.03 8.59 -5.59
N ASP A 32 -10.64 7.46 -5.92
CA ASP A 32 -11.26 6.56 -4.95
C ASP A 32 -10.14 5.82 -4.20
N LYS A 33 -10.11 5.99 -2.88
CA LYS A 33 -9.17 5.31 -1.98
C LYS A 33 -9.18 3.78 -2.13
N SER A 34 -10.28 3.20 -2.63
CA SER A 34 -10.42 1.75 -2.87
C SER A 34 -9.55 1.17 -4.00
N ARG A 35 -8.97 2.04 -4.85
CA ARG A 35 -8.14 1.62 -6.01
C ARG A 35 -6.67 1.99 -5.86
N ILE A 36 -6.30 2.68 -4.80
CA ILE A 36 -4.89 2.97 -4.54
C ILE A 36 -4.24 1.61 -4.19
N PRO A 37 -3.16 1.21 -4.86
CA PRO A 37 -2.56 -0.12 -4.66
C PRO A 37 -1.87 -0.20 -3.31
N TRP A 38 -2.30 -1.10 -2.40
CA TRP A 38 -1.93 -1.26 -0.96
C TRP A 38 -0.57 -0.72 -0.46
N ASN A 39 0.46 -0.70 -1.31
CA ASN A 39 1.81 -0.18 -1.06
C ASN A 39 1.87 1.26 -0.49
N HIS A 40 0.92 2.14 -0.83
CA HIS A 40 0.91 3.53 -0.36
C HIS A 40 0.71 3.67 1.16
N LEU A 41 0.12 2.68 1.83
CA LEU A 41 -0.04 2.68 3.29
C LEU A 41 1.31 2.53 4.03
N TRP A 42 2.31 1.99 3.34
CA TRP A 42 3.61 1.61 3.92
C TRP A 42 4.74 2.57 3.55
N ILE A 43 4.47 3.60 2.76
CA ILE A 43 5.47 4.59 2.36
C ILE A 43 5.86 5.40 3.60
N PRO A 44 7.15 5.50 3.96
CA PRO A 44 7.59 6.36 5.05
C PRO A 44 7.24 7.83 4.78
N GLU A 45 6.73 8.51 5.79
CA GLU A 45 6.34 9.91 5.77
C GLU A 45 7.27 10.74 6.65
N GLU A 46 7.10 12.06 6.65
CA GLU A 46 7.81 12.94 7.56
C GLU A 46 7.28 12.76 8.99
N TYR A 47 8.17 12.56 9.96
CA TYR A 47 7.78 12.35 11.34
C TYR A 47 7.33 13.67 12.01
N ASN A 48 6.15 13.66 12.62
CA ASN A 48 5.68 14.74 13.49
C ASN A 48 5.35 14.22 14.89
N LYS A 49 5.92 14.87 15.93
CA LYS A 49 5.69 14.55 17.34
C LYS A 49 4.22 14.62 17.75
N GLU A 50 3.43 15.50 17.15
CA GLU A 50 2.00 15.64 17.47
C GLU A 50 1.16 14.41 17.05
N ASN A 51 1.61 13.68 16.03
CA ASN A 51 0.94 12.50 15.51
C ASN A 51 1.69 11.21 15.86
N HIS A 52 2.53 11.23 16.89
CA HIS A 52 3.37 10.09 17.28
C HIS A 52 2.58 8.77 17.42
N ALA A 53 1.40 8.80 18.06
CA ALA A 53 0.56 7.62 18.21
C ALA A 53 0.04 7.06 16.87
N LYS A 54 -0.24 7.92 15.88
CA LYS A 54 -0.68 7.49 14.54
C LYS A 54 0.47 6.85 13.76
N HIS A 55 1.68 7.38 13.90
CA HIS A 55 2.86 6.76 13.30
C HIS A 55 3.14 5.39 13.95
N ALA A 56 3.02 5.26 15.27
CA ALA A 56 3.12 3.97 15.95
C ALA A 56 2.07 2.95 15.47
N GLU A 57 0.81 3.40 15.30
CA GLU A 57 -0.28 2.58 14.77
C GLU A 57 -0.01 2.04 13.36
N LYS A 58 0.54 2.88 12.45
CA LYS A 58 0.93 2.47 11.09
C LYS A 58 1.89 1.28 11.07
N TYR A 59 2.81 1.21 12.03
CA TYR A 59 3.77 0.12 12.18
C TYR A 59 3.32 -0.99 13.12
N HIS A 60 2.08 -0.93 13.64
CA HIS A 60 1.55 -1.85 14.64
C HIS A 60 2.42 -1.95 15.91
N MET A 61 3.05 -0.84 16.30
CA MET A 61 3.88 -0.73 17.51
C MET A 61 3.13 0.00 18.63
N HIS A 62 3.48 -0.29 19.88
CA HIS A 62 2.98 0.50 21.00
C HIS A 62 3.59 1.91 20.96
N PRO A 63 2.84 2.98 21.27
CA PRO A 63 3.37 4.36 21.22
C PRO A 63 4.62 4.57 22.08
N ASP A 64 4.72 3.91 23.23
CA ASP A 64 5.89 4.07 24.11
C ASP A 64 7.16 3.37 23.58
N ASP A 65 6.98 2.31 22.80
CA ASP A 65 8.07 1.52 22.21
C ASP A 65 8.48 2.05 20.83
N TYR A 66 7.59 2.79 20.17
CA TYR A 66 7.85 3.39 18.88
C TYR A 66 8.80 4.58 19.02
N LYS A 67 9.97 4.49 18.38
CA LYS A 67 10.95 5.56 18.31
C LYS A 67 11.39 5.74 16.88
N PRO A 68 11.18 6.91 16.25
CA PRO A 68 11.76 7.19 14.94
C PRO A 68 13.27 7.42 15.07
N TYR A 69 13.97 7.37 13.94
CA TYR A 69 15.37 7.77 13.87
C TYR A 69 15.56 9.27 14.14
N ASP A 70 16.79 9.65 14.48
CA ASP A 70 17.14 11.05 14.66
C ASP A 70 16.90 11.83 13.34
N PRO A 71 16.23 12.99 13.36
CA PRO A 71 16.02 13.80 12.15
C PRO A 71 17.30 14.23 11.42
N PHE A 72 18.47 14.17 12.07
CA PHE A 72 19.77 14.40 11.43
C PHE A 72 20.27 13.19 10.62
N GLU A 73 19.73 11.99 10.87
CA GLU A 73 19.97 10.82 10.04
C GLU A 73 19.11 10.90 8.77
N LYS A 74 19.79 11.00 7.62
CA LYS A 74 19.14 11.31 6.35
C LYS A 74 18.25 10.15 5.89
N ALA A 75 17.06 10.53 5.41
CA ALA A 75 16.13 9.71 4.61
C ALA A 75 15.36 8.60 5.35
N THR A 76 15.22 8.69 6.66
CA THR A 76 14.52 7.66 7.46
C THR A 76 13.07 8.02 7.81
N GLY A 77 12.71 9.31 7.82
CA GLY A 77 11.32 9.76 8.00
C GLY A 77 10.70 9.28 9.32
N ASP A 78 9.52 8.67 9.23
CA ASP A 78 8.78 8.04 10.33
C ASP A 78 9.12 6.55 10.54
N TYR A 79 10.14 6.01 9.86
CA TYR A 79 10.51 4.61 10.02
C TYR A 79 11.05 4.34 11.44
N PRO A 80 10.63 3.24 12.10
CA PRO A 80 11.04 2.95 13.47
C PRO A 80 12.52 2.53 13.59
N ALA A 81 13.21 3.10 14.57
CA ALA A 81 14.55 2.75 14.98
C ALA A 81 14.54 1.45 15.79
N LEU A 82 14.50 0.32 15.08
CA LEU A 82 14.56 -1.00 15.68
C LEU A 82 15.95 -1.28 16.27
N PRO A 83 16.02 -2.04 17.37
CA PRO A 83 17.31 -2.41 17.96
C PRO A 83 18.13 -3.25 16.95
N MET A 84 19.44 -3.01 16.91
CA MET A 84 20.36 -3.74 16.04
C MET A 84 20.63 -5.14 16.61
N ILE A 85 19.62 -6.00 16.55
CA ILE A 85 19.63 -7.38 17.03
C ILE A 85 19.38 -8.29 15.83
N GLY A 86 20.29 -9.23 15.60
CA GLY A 86 20.18 -10.19 14.51
C GLY A 86 19.11 -11.25 14.77
N PRO A 87 18.68 -11.97 13.72
CA PRO A 87 17.70 -13.04 13.84
C PRO A 87 18.16 -14.19 14.76
N GLU A 88 19.48 -14.34 14.99
CA GLU A 88 20.05 -15.36 15.87
C GLU A 88 19.70 -15.19 17.36
N ALA A 89 19.33 -13.97 17.77
CA ALA A 89 18.92 -13.68 19.14
C ALA A 89 17.42 -13.93 19.39
N LYS A 90 16.66 -14.29 18.36
CA LYS A 90 15.27 -14.74 18.53
C LYS A 90 15.24 -16.05 19.29
N ASP A 91 14.17 -16.28 20.06
CA ASP A 91 13.95 -17.58 20.70
C ASP A 91 13.94 -18.68 19.62
N ARG A 92 14.54 -19.82 19.92
CA ARG A 92 14.56 -20.98 19.00
C ARG A 92 13.33 -21.86 19.17
N VAL A 93 12.68 -21.80 20.32
CA VAL A 93 11.60 -22.72 20.69
C VAL A 93 10.23 -22.17 20.25
N GLU A 94 10.11 -20.86 20.06
CA GLU A 94 8.89 -20.26 19.53
C GLU A 94 8.65 -20.63 18.05
N ASN A 95 7.38 -20.88 17.73
CA ASN A 95 6.93 -21.16 16.37
C ASN A 95 6.65 -19.85 15.64
N PHE A 96 7.65 -19.32 14.94
CA PHE A 96 7.49 -18.15 14.08
C PHE A 96 6.91 -18.53 12.71
N ASP A 97 6.13 -17.63 12.11
CA ASP A 97 5.59 -17.80 10.75
C ASP A 97 6.69 -17.93 9.67
N PHE A 98 7.86 -17.35 9.93
CA PHE A 98 9.03 -17.45 9.07
C PHE A 98 10.18 -18.12 9.82
N PHE A 99 10.55 -19.32 9.37
CA PHE A 99 11.70 -20.04 9.93
C PHE A 99 13.01 -19.37 9.52
N PRO A 100 14.04 -19.37 10.40
CA PRO A 100 15.36 -18.93 10.01
C PRO A 100 15.87 -19.78 8.83
N CYS A 101 16.48 -19.11 7.85
CA CYS A 101 17.04 -19.64 6.61
C CYS A 101 18.12 -20.74 6.81
N SER A 102 18.41 -21.15 8.04
CA SER A 102 19.35 -22.23 8.36
C SER A 102 18.81 -23.63 8.08
N TYR A 103 17.50 -23.82 7.87
CA TYR A 103 16.92 -25.12 7.53
C TYR A 103 16.82 -25.40 6.02
N MET A 104 17.16 -24.42 5.17
CA MET A 104 17.07 -24.55 3.70
C MET A 104 18.42 -24.82 3.01
N LEU A 105 19.43 -25.32 3.75
CA LEU A 105 20.73 -25.73 3.20
C LEU A 105 20.98 -27.25 3.27
N PHE A 106 20.01 -28.07 3.71
CA PHE A 106 20.19 -29.52 3.86
C PHE A 106 19.27 -30.40 3.00
N TYR A 107 18.53 -29.82 2.03
CA TYR A 107 17.70 -30.60 1.08
C TYR A 107 18.08 -30.34 -0.38
N PHE A 108 19.38 -30.19 -0.64
CA PHE A 108 19.98 -30.31 -1.98
C PHE A 108 21.33 -31.03 -1.88
N PHE A 109 21.29 -32.30 -1.46
CA PHE A 109 22.30 -33.32 -1.78
C PHE A 109 21.62 -34.68 -1.84
#